data_AF-A0A1G7WG60-F1
#
_entry.id   AF-A0A1G7WG60-F1
#
_cell.length_a   1.000
_cell.length_b   1.000
_cell.length_c   1.000
_cell.angle_alpha   90.00
_cell.angle_beta   90.00
_cell.angle_gamma   90.00
#
_symmetry.space_group_name_H-M   'P 1'
#
loop_
_entity.id
_entity.type
_entity.pdbx_description
1 polymer ?
#
loop_
_entity_poly.entity_id
_entity_poly.type
_entity_poly.pdbx_seq_one_letter_code
_entity_poly.pdbx_strand_id
1 'polypeptide(L)'
;MEQNLFFSGYENYSVTTSSPSRKGKVKKERKTFKLNKEELFHSDLYGEIPQFYSTPLPALEPYRGEAPTRLVPFNEAYAYKDYNCTVHFFINDLLFIRVLRNPEKYLEFFKKCHSVIGTDLSQYSNMSAEDRYFCAYINRAFSSYLQRNGVRVIPNVTWSLPDSYAYSWSSMPRHSVIAINCKGILKHDLSQYLWYRGYEEAVCTLQPSLVVRFGTKMPGEDASISIYFENERLKFMRYGR
;
A
#
# COMPACT_ATOMS: atom_id res chain seq x y z
N MET A 1 -10.14 8.73 -31.74
CA MET A 1 -8.95 8.17 -32.39
C MET A 1 -8.16 7.42 -31.33
N GLU A 2 -8.16 6.09 -31.46
CA GLU A 2 -7.31 5.07 -30.84
C GLU A 2 -6.72 5.33 -29.43
N GLN A 3 -7.40 4.86 -28.39
CA GLN A 3 -6.88 4.70 -27.01
C GLN A 3 -6.39 3.26 -26.71
N ASN A 4 -6.22 2.40 -27.72
CA ASN A 4 -6.13 0.95 -27.52
C ASN A 4 -4.71 0.36 -27.46
N LEU A 5 -3.66 1.13 -27.18
CA LEU A 5 -2.28 0.59 -27.24
C LEU A 5 -1.31 1.00 -26.14
N PHE A 6 -1.80 1.45 -24.97
CA PHE A 6 -0.92 2.05 -23.96
C PHE A 6 -0.52 1.18 -22.75
N PHE A 7 -1.06 -0.04 -22.57
CA PHE A 7 -0.96 -0.71 -21.26
C PHE A 7 -0.63 -2.21 -21.30
N SER A 8 0.58 -2.58 -21.76
CA SER A 8 0.99 -4.00 -21.83
C SER A 8 1.43 -4.65 -20.49
N GLY A 9 1.28 -3.98 -19.35
CA GLY A 9 1.84 -4.43 -18.06
C GLY A 9 0.87 -5.06 -17.05
N TYR A 10 -0.44 -4.83 -17.17
CA TYR A 10 -1.43 -5.20 -16.14
C TYR A 10 -2.51 -6.19 -16.61
N GLU A 11 -2.50 -6.60 -17.87
CA GLU A 11 -3.71 -7.11 -18.51
C GLU A 11 -4.18 -8.50 -18.06
N ASN A 12 -3.36 -9.36 -17.44
CA ASN A 12 -3.80 -10.73 -17.15
C ASN A 12 -3.20 -11.33 -15.87
N TYR A 13 -3.76 -10.99 -14.72
CA TYR A 13 -3.54 -11.76 -13.49
C TYR A 13 -4.65 -12.80 -13.31
N SER A 14 -4.35 -14.06 -13.62
CA SER A 14 -5.22 -15.18 -13.28
C SER A 14 -4.75 -15.83 -11.98
N VAL A 15 -5.66 -15.99 -11.01
CA VAL A 15 -5.34 -16.66 -9.74
C VAL A 15 -6.27 -17.84 -9.53
N THR A 16 -5.67 -18.97 -9.15
CA THR A 16 -6.42 -20.13 -8.64
C THR A 16 -6.43 -20.03 -7.12
N THR A 17 -7.54 -19.60 -6.53
CA THR A 17 -7.69 -19.60 -5.07
C THR A 17 -8.40 -20.87 -4.62
N SER A 18 -7.83 -21.61 -3.67
CA SER A 18 -8.53 -22.67 -2.93
C SER A 18 -8.90 -22.18 -1.54
N SER A 19 -10.19 -22.16 -1.24
CA SER A 19 -10.70 -21.94 0.12
C SER A 19 -10.96 -23.32 0.75
N PRO A 20 -10.54 -23.58 2.01
CA PRO A 20 -10.96 -24.80 2.70
C PRO A 20 -12.45 -24.70 3.07
N SER A 21 -13.29 -25.57 2.52
CA SER A 21 -14.67 -25.74 2.98
C SER A 21 -14.72 -26.74 4.13
N ARG A 22 -15.48 -26.43 5.18
CA ARG A 22 -15.90 -27.44 6.17
C ARG A 22 -16.84 -28.41 5.46
N LYS A 23 -16.38 -29.66 5.33
CA LYS A 23 -17.05 -30.83 4.73
C LYS A 23 -17.13 -30.83 3.19
N GLY A 24 -16.35 -31.73 2.58
CA GLY A 24 -16.66 -32.45 1.33
C GLY A 24 -16.71 -31.65 0.03
N LYS A 25 -15.71 -31.90 -0.84
CA LYS A 25 -15.55 -31.45 -2.25
C LYS A 25 -15.20 -29.96 -2.44
N VAL A 26 -13.91 -29.73 -2.74
CA VAL A 26 -13.37 -28.44 -3.22
C VAL A 26 -13.88 -28.19 -4.64
N LYS A 27 -14.84 -27.27 -4.81
CA LYS A 27 -15.16 -26.72 -6.12
C LYS A 27 -14.17 -25.58 -6.41
N LYS A 28 -13.18 -25.84 -7.28
CA LYS A 28 -12.25 -24.80 -7.77
C LYS A 28 -13.01 -23.88 -8.73
N GLU A 29 -13.60 -22.80 -8.22
CA GLU A 29 -14.05 -21.71 -9.08
C GLU A 29 -12.86 -20.80 -9.41
N ARG A 30 -12.48 -20.75 -10.69
CA ARG A 30 -11.52 -19.78 -11.20
C ARG A 30 -12.21 -18.44 -11.33
N LYS A 31 -11.92 -17.51 -10.42
CA LYS A 31 -12.24 -16.09 -10.63
C LYS A 31 -11.03 -15.40 -11.23
N THR A 32 -11.15 -15.00 -12.49
CA THR A 32 -10.15 -14.15 -13.15
C THR A 32 -10.38 -12.72 -12.66
N PHE A 33 -9.39 -12.14 -11.99
CA PHE A 33 -9.42 -10.74 -11.60
C PHE A 33 -8.67 -9.94 -12.67
N LYS A 34 -9.41 -9.31 -13.59
CA LYS A 34 -8.81 -8.29 -14.46
C LYS A 34 -8.73 -6.99 -13.67
N LEU A 35 -7.58 -6.35 -13.67
CA LEU A 35 -7.39 -5.02 -13.11
C LEU A 35 -7.13 -4.08 -14.29
N ASN A 36 -8.19 -3.56 -14.89
CA ASN A 36 -8.02 -2.43 -15.81
C ASN A 36 -8.32 -1.13 -15.05
N LYS A 37 -7.71 -0.03 -15.50
CA LYS A 37 -7.87 1.28 -14.85
C LYS A 37 -9.35 1.71 -14.86
N GLU A 38 -10.07 1.39 -15.92
CA GLU A 38 -11.50 1.67 -16.08
C GLU A 38 -12.37 1.06 -14.95
N GLU A 39 -12.22 -0.23 -14.63
CA GLU A 39 -12.97 -0.85 -13.52
C GLU A 39 -12.66 -0.22 -12.17
N LEU A 40 -11.43 0.27 -11.96
CA LEU A 40 -11.10 1.03 -10.76
C LEU A 40 -11.83 2.37 -10.78
N PHE A 41 -11.73 3.15 -11.85
CA PHE A 41 -12.36 4.47 -11.98
C PHE A 41 -13.89 4.45 -11.82
N HIS A 42 -14.55 3.35 -12.13
CA HIS A 42 -16.00 3.18 -11.91
C HIS A 42 -16.39 2.88 -10.46
N SER A 43 -15.45 2.73 -9.54
CA SER A 43 -15.77 2.65 -8.10
C SER A 43 -15.99 4.03 -7.50
N ASP A 44 -16.89 4.12 -6.52
CA ASP A 44 -17.23 5.36 -5.79
C ASP A 44 -16.02 6.03 -5.10
N LEU A 45 -14.89 5.32 -5.01
CA LEU A 45 -13.62 5.86 -4.56
C LEU A 45 -13.12 7.04 -5.41
N TYR A 46 -13.50 7.12 -6.69
CA TYR A 46 -12.93 8.06 -7.66
C TYR A 46 -13.95 9.02 -8.30
N GLY A 47 -15.24 8.82 -8.07
CA GLY A 47 -16.31 9.59 -8.73
C GLY A 47 -16.44 11.05 -8.28
N GLU A 48 -15.98 11.39 -7.07
CA GLU A 48 -16.21 12.71 -6.45
C GLU A 48 -14.93 13.50 -6.14
N ILE A 49 -13.76 13.08 -6.63
CA ILE A 49 -12.50 13.77 -6.33
C ILE A 49 -12.28 14.90 -7.34
N PRO A 50 -12.29 16.18 -6.93
CA PRO A 50 -12.03 17.28 -7.85
C PRO A 50 -10.59 17.19 -8.39
N GLN A 51 -10.45 16.94 -9.69
CA GLN A 51 -9.15 16.98 -10.36
C GLN A 51 -8.72 18.43 -10.57
N PHE A 52 -8.05 19.00 -9.57
CA PHE A 52 -7.31 20.25 -9.75
C PHE A 52 -5.86 19.92 -10.08
N TYR A 53 -5.48 20.19 -11.33
CA TYR A 53 -4.15 19.91 -11.91
C TYR A 53 -2.98 20.68 -11.27
N SER A 54 -3.19 21.41 -10.16
CA SER A 54 -2.11 22.07 -9.43
C SER A 54 -1.50 21.20 -8.32
N THR A 55 -2.24 20.21 -7.80
CA THR A 55 -1.71 19.14 -6.92
C THR A 55 -2.52 17.85 -7.16
N PRO A 56 -2.01 16.88 -7.91
CA PRO A 56 -2.89 15.94 -8.61
C PRO A 56 -3.29 14.69 -7.78
N LEU A 57 -2.81 14.59 -6.53
CA LEU A 57 -3.11 13.47 -5.61
C LEU A 57 -3.96 13.94 -4.42
N PRO A 58 -4.96 13.15 -3.95
CA PRO A 58 -5.72 13.46 -2.75
C PRO A 58 -4.82 13.66 -1.53
N ALA A 59 -4.93 14.82 -0.88
CA ALA A 59 -4.20 15.12 0.35
C ALA A 59 -4.68 14.20 1.49
N LEU A 60 -3.74 13.73 2.31
CA LEU A 60 -4.04 12.95 3.52
C LEU A 60 -3.89 13.77 4.78
N GLU A 61 -4.76 13.52 5.75
CA GLU A 61 -4.64 14.07 7.09
C GLU A 61 -3.53 13.36 7.89
N PRO A 62 -2.82 14.06 8.81
CA PRO A 62 -1.80 13.46 9.64
C PRO A 62 -2.39 12.41 10.60
N TYR A 63 -1.70 11.29 10.74
CA TYR A 63 -1.97 10.33 11.81
C TYR A 63 -1.33 10.81 13.11
N ARG A 64 -2.16 11.03 14.14
CA ARG A 64 -1.76 11.47 15.48
C ARG A 64 -2.12 10.46 16.58
N GLY A 65 -2.48 9.24 16.19
CA GLY A 65 -2.81 8.17 17.13
C GLY A 65 -1.58 7.56 17.79
N GLU A 66 -1.83 6.57 18.64
CA GLU A 66 -0.77 5.77 19.27
C GLU A 66 0.11 5.06 18.24
N ALA A 67 1.37 4.86 18.59
CA ALA A 67 2.28 4.09 17.78
C ALA A 67 1.77 2.64 17.62
N PRO A 68 1.76 2.07 16.41
CA PRO A 68 1.43 0.66 16.22
C PRO A 68 2.32 -0.23 17.10
N THR A 69 1.70 -1.21 17.75
CA THR A 69 2.42 -2.26 18.50
C THR A 69 2.47 -3.58 17.73
N ARG A 70 1.55 -3.77 16.77
CA ARG A 70 1.43 -5.00 15.99
C ARG A 70 0.88 -4.71 14.59
N LEU A 71 1.61 -5.16 13.58
CA LEU A 71 1.18 -5.11 12.18
C LEU A 71 0.67 -6.48 11.73
N VAL A 72 -0.52 -6.51 11.12
CA VAL A 72 -1.11 -7.73 10.54
C VAL A 72 -1.49 -7.49 9.08
N PRO A 73 -1.14 -8.40 8.15
CA PRO A 73 -1.48 -8.20 6.76
C PRO A 73 -2.99 -8.30 6.55
N PHE A 74 -3.53 -7.46 5.68
CA PHE A 74 -4.98 -7.34 5.44
C PHE A 74 -5.68 -8.69 5.23
N ASN A 75 -5.11 -9.61 4.45
CA ASN A 75 -5.73 -10.89 4.16
C ASN A 75 -5.94 -11.75 5.41
N GLU A 76 -5.06 -11.65 6.40
CA GLU A 76 -5.16 -12.39 7.66
C GLU A 76 -6.06 -11.66 8.64
N ALA A 77 -5.85 -10.37 8.84
CA ALA A 77 -6.67 -9.56 9.74
C ALA A 77 -8.17 -9.69 9.37
N TYR A 78 -8.48 -9.61 8.07
CA TYR A 78 -9.85 -9.76 7.58
C TYR A 78 -10.40 -11.19 7.69
N ALA A 79 -9.56 -12.21 7.52
CA ALA A 79 -9.97 -13.61 7.61
C ALA A 79 -10.27 -14.03 9.05
N TYR A 80 -9.43 -13.62 9.99
CA TYR A 80 -9.54 -13.96 11.41
C TYR A 80 -10.36 -12.94 12.22
N LYS A 81 -10.84 -11.87 11.60
CA LYS A 81 -11.58 -10.77 12.27
C LYS A 81 -10.75 -10.18 13.42
N ASP A 82 -9.47 -9.99 13.15
CA ASP A 82 -8.56 -9.35 14.08
C ASP A 82 -8.74 -7.83 13.99
N TYR A 83 -9.31 -7.25 15.04
CA TYR A 83 -9.56 -5.82 15.14
C TYR A 83 -8.50 -5.11 15.99
N ASN A 84 -7.74 -5.85 16.80
CA ASN A 84 -6.76 -5.29 17.74
C ASN A 84 -5.36 -5.22 17.09
N CYS A 85 -5.30 -4.79 15.83
CA CYS A 85 -4.07 -4.66 15.06
C CYS A 85 -4.09 -3.42 14.18
N THR A 86 -2.89 -3.00 13.77
CA THR A 86 -2.73 -2.12 12.62
C THR A 86 -2.67 -2.96 11.35
N VAL A 87 -3.63 -2.77 10.46
CA VAL A 87 -3.71 -3.50 9.19
C VAL A 87 -2.72 -2.90 8.20
N HIS A 88 -1.96 -3.73 7.50
CA HIS A 88 -1.05 -3.28 6.43
C HIS A 88 -1.27 -4.03 5.11
N PHE A 89 -0.80 -3.41 4.03
CA PHE A 89 -0.92 -3.93 2.66
C PHE A 89 0.41 -4.34 2.03
N PHE A 90 1.49 -4.47 2.82
CA PHE A 90 2.83 -4.94 2.37
C PHE A 90 2.87 -6.45 1.97
N ILE A 91 1.82 -6.94 1.34
CA ILE A 91 1.61 -8.31 0.85
C ILE A 91 1.66 -8.32 -0.68
N ASN A 92 1.24 -9.41 -1.32
CA ASN A 92 1.08 -9.43 -2.77
C ASN A 92 -0.18 -8.66 -3.15
N ASP A 93 -0.11 -7.75 -4.12
CA ASP A 93 -1.20 -6.90 -4.61
C ASP A 93 -2.50 -7.67 -4.85
N LEU A 94 -2.40 -8.88 -5.41
CA LEU A 94 -3.55 -9.76 -5.70
C LEU A 94 -4.37 -10.12 -4.45
N LEU A 95 -3.78 -10.09 -3.26
CA LEU A 95 -4.45 -10.40 -2.01
C LEU A 95 -5.32 -9.27 -1.46
N PHE A 96 -5.08 -8.03 -1.89
CA PHE A 96 -5.85 -6.86 -1.43
C PHE A 96 -6.56 -6.09 -2.54
N ILE A 97 -6.32 -6.40 -3.80
CA ILE A 97 -6.93 -5.71 -4.94
C ILE A 97 -8.46 -5.68 -4.90
N ARG A 98 -9.06 -6.71 -4.30
CA ARG A 98 -10.50 -6.81 -4.03
C ARG A 98 -11.05 -5.68 -3.15
N VAL A 99 -10.20 -5.06 -2.33
CA VAL A 99 -10.52 -3.92 -1.47
C VAL A 99 -10.61 -2.66 -2.31
N LEU A 100 -9.65 -2.43 -3.19
CA LEU A 100 -9.62 -1.26 -4.08
C LEU A 100 -10.83 -1.21 -5.02
N ARG A 101 -11.34 -2.37 -5.44
CA ARG A 101 -12.53 -2.49 -6.30
C ARG A 101 -13.86 -2.28 -5.57
N ASN A 102 -13.92 -2.64 -4.29
CA ASN A 102 -15.17 -2.60 -3.50
C ASN A 102 -14.86 -2.11 -2.07
N PRO A 103 -14.39 -0.87 -1.90
CA PRO A 103 -13.88 -0.38 -0.63
C PRO A 103 -14.96 -0.38 0.46
N GLU A 104 -16.19 -0.04 0.10
CA GLU A 104 -17.36 0.00 1.01
C GLU A 104 -17.57 -1.30 1.78
N LYS A 105 -17.42 -2.44 1.09
CA LYS A 105 -17.60 -3.78 1.69
C LYS A 105 -16.67 -4.02 2.90
N TYR A 106 -15.50 -3.38 2.91
CA TYR A 106 -14.48 -3.58 3.93
C TYR A 106 -14.44 -2.44 4.95
N LEU A 107 -15.22 -1.38 4.75
CA LEU A 107 -15.16 -0.17 5.56
C LEU A 107 -15.45 -0.44 7.04
N GLU A 108 -16.52 -1.18 7.33
CA GLU A 108 -16.89 -1.54 8.71
C GLU A 108 -15.85 -2.41 9.42
N PHE A 109 -15.06 -3.18 8.65
CA PHE A 109 -13.92 -3.90 9.22
C PHE A 109 -12.79 -2.93 9.57
N PHE A 110 -12.46 -2.00 8.67
CA PHE A 110 -11.39 -1.02 8.89
C PHE A 110 -11.68 -0.06 10.05
N LYS A 111 -12.93 0.39 10.22
CA LYS A 111 -13.34 1.24 11.35
C LYS A 111 -13.11 0.59 12.71
N LYS A 112 -13.21 -0.74 12.80
CA LYS A 112 -13.00 -1.50 14.03
C LYS A 112 -11.52 -1.77 14.32
N CYS A 113 -10.65 -1.67 13.32
CA CYS A 113 -9.23 -1.91 13.50
C CYS A 113 -8.58 -0.78 14.31
N HIS A 114 -7.45 -1.06 14.97
CA HIS A 114 -6.71 -0.01 15.66
C HIS A 114 -6.26 1.08 14.66
N SER A 115 -5.64 0.70 13.56
CA SER A 115 -5.37 1.62 12.45
C SER A 115 -5.17 0.85 11.15
N VAL A 116 -5.14 1.57 10.04
CA VAL A 116 -4.91 1.01 8.72
C VAL A 116 -3.77 1.78 8.06
N ILE A 117 -2.74 1.10 7.59
CA ILE A 117 -1.71 1.71 6.75
C ILE A 117 -2.27 1.83 5.33
N GLY A 118 -1.99 2.95 4.65
CA GLY A 118 -2.35 3.13 3.24
C GLY A 118 -1.90 1.96 2.35
N THR A 119 -2.56 1.75 1.22
CA THR A 119 -2.22 0.62 0.33
C THR A 119 -0.83 0.78 -0.27
N ASP A 120 -0.22 -0.33 -0.67
CA ASP A 120 1.13 -0.36 -1.23
C ASP A 120 1.11 -1.16 -2.52
N LEU A 121 0.65 -0.53 -3.61
CA LEU A 121 0.73 -1.13 -4.93
C LEU A 121 2.19 -1.17 -5.38
N SER A 122 2.60 -2.31 -5.90
CA SER A 122 3.97 -2.55 -6.33
C SER A 122 4.31 -1.63 -7.51
N GLN A 123 5.42 -0.89 -7.39
CA GLN A 123 5.98 -0.08 -8.46
C GLN A 123 7.32 -0.67 -8.91
N TYR A 124 7.53 -0.78 -10.22
CA TYR A 124 8.76 -1.31 -10.82
C TYR A 124 9.44 -0.27 -11.70
N SER A 125 10.76 -0.35 -11.82
CA SER A 125 11.56 0.58 -12.63
C SER A 125 11.25 0.50 -14.13
N ASN A 126 10.73 -0.62 -14.61
CA ASN A 126 10.31 -0.81 -16.01
C ASN A 126 8.86 -0.37 -16.28
N MET A 127 8.12 0.08 -15.27
CA MET A 127 6.80 0.70 -15.48
C MET A 127 6.96 2.12 -16.02
N SER A 128 6.01 2.59 -16.82
CA SER A 128 5.98 3.99 -17.26
C SER A 128 5.78 4.93 -16.07
N ALA A 129 6.18 6.21 -16.23
CA ALA A 129 6.01 7.20 -15.17
C ALA A 129 4.52 7.37 -14.80
N GLU A 130 3.62 7.26 -15.77
CA GLU A 130 2.16 7.36 -15.62
C GLU A 130 1.59 6.19 -14.81
N ASP A 131 2.11 4.97 -15.02
CA ASP A 131 1.66 3.81 -14.26
C ASP A 131 2.14 3.86 -12.81
N ARG A 132 3.36 4.36 -12.56
CA ARG A 132 3.89 4.59 -11.21
C ARG A 132 3.09 5.68 -10.50
N TYR A 133 2.81 6.78 -11.21
CA TYR A 133 1.92 7.84 -10.74
C TYR A 133 0.53 7.31 -10.39
N PHE A 134 -0.06 6.48 -11.25
CA PHE A 134 -1.36 5.88 -11.01
C PHE A 134 -1.37 5.01 -9.75
N CYS A 135 -0.33 4.20 -9.51
CA CYS A 135 -0.22 3.43 -8.28
C CYS A 135 -0.20 4.31 -7.03
N ALA A 136 0.52 5.44 -7.07
CA ALA A 136 0.51 6.43 -6.00
C ALA A 136 -0.88 7.05 -5.82
N TYR A 137 -1.57 7.40 -6.92
CA TYR A 137 -2.93 7.92 -6.89
C TYR A 137 -3.92 6.97 -6.22
N ILE A 138 -3.90 5.68 -6.56
CA ILE A 138 -4.78 4.69 -5.94
C ILE A 138 -4.53 4.59 -4.43
N ASN A 139 -3.27 4.61 -3.99
CA ASN A 139 -2.92 4.66 -2.57
C ASN A 139 -3.54 5.90 -1.89
N ARG A 140 -3.41 7.10 -2.49
CA ARG A 140 -3.94 8.34 -1.92
C ARG A 140 -5.45 8.40 -1.91
N ALA A 141 -6.10 8.05 -3.01
CA ALA A 141 -7.54 7.99 -3.10
C ALA A 141 -8.12 7.02 -2.07
N PHE A 142 -7.53 5.83 -1.94
CA PHE A 142 -7.99 4.85 -0.96
C PHE A 142 -7.80 5.32 0.49
N SER A 143 -6.62 5.86 0.79
CA SER A 143 -6.31 6.38 2.12
C SER A 143 -7.23 7.55 2.50
N SER A 144 -7.45 8.50 1.58
CA SER A 144 -8.36 9.63 1.76
C SER A 144 -9.80 9.15 1.95
N TYR A 145 -10.26 8.18 1.15
CA TYR A 145 -11.59 7.60 1.29
C TYR A 145 -11.79 7.00 2.69
N LEU A 146 -10.81 6.25 3.19
CA LEU A 146 -10.86 5.67 4.53
C LEU A 146 -10.90 6.76 5.61
N GLN A 147 -10.07 7.80 5.50
CA GLN A 147 -10.07 8.93 6.45
C GLN A 147 -11.41 9.67 6.49
N ARG A 148 -11.99 9.98 5.32
CA ARG A 148 -13.32 10.63 5.22
C ARG A 148 -14.43 9.80 5.86
N ASN A 149 -14.26 8.48 5.91
CA ASN A 149 -15.18 7.55 6.53
C ASN A 149 -14.81 7.18 7.99
N GLY A 150 -13.96 7.96 8.65
CA GLY A 150 -13.66 7.84 10.08
C GLY A 150 -12.66 6.73 10.45
N VAL A 151 -11.93 6.17 9.48
CA VAL A 151 -10.86 5.21 9.75
C VAL A 151 -9.58 5.94 10.12
N ARG A 152 -8.88 5.46 11.16
CA ARG A 152 -7.55 5.96 11.54
C ARG A 152 -6.49 5.42 10.56
N VAL A 153 -6.10 6.23 9.58
CA VAL A 153 -5.16 5.84 8.52
C VAL A 153 -3.75 6.37 8.79
N ILE A 154 -2.75 5.49 8.75
CA ILE A 154 -1.33 5.85 8.72
C ILE A 154 -0.91 6.01 7.26
N PRO A 155 -0.47 7.20 6.81
CA PRO A 155 0.01 7.42 5.44
C PRO A 155 1.15 6.46 5.06
N ASN A 156 0.96 5.68 3.99
CA ASN A 156 2.02 4.85 3.41
C ASN A 156 2.83 5.65 2.39
N VAL A 157 4.09 5.92 2.68
CA VAL A 157 4.97 6.69 1.80
C VAL A 157 5.70 5.72 0.85
N THR A 158 5.55 5.94 -0.45
CA THR A 158 6.06 5.04 -1.51
C THR A 158 6.68 5.86 -2.64
N TRP A 159 7.72 5.32 -3.26
CA TRP A 159 8.47 5.91 -4.36
C TRP A 159 9.11 4.81 -5.19
N SER A 160 9.58 5.17 -6.39
CA SER A 160 10.22 4.25 -7.32
C SER A 160 11.53 4.82 -7.86
N LEU A 161 11.45 5.73 -8.83
CA LEU A 161 12.57 6.47 -9.41
C LEU A 161 12.58 7.92 -8.92
N PRO A 162 13.67 8.69 -9.11
CA PRO A 162 13.73 10.08 -8.64
C PRO A 162 12.62 10.99 -9.18
N ASP A 163 12.11 10.70 -10.39
CA ASP A 163 10.97 11.41 -10.98
C ASP A 163 9.64 11.21 -10.20
N SER A 164 9.57 10.22 -9.30
CA SER A 164 8.40 9.97 -8.46
C SER A 164 8.28 10.90 -7.26
N TYR A 165 9.40 11.50 -6.84
CA TYR A 165 9.49 12.22 -5.58
C TYR A 165 8.49 13.38 -5.49
N ALA A 166 8.38 14.17 -6.56
CA ALA A 166 7.51 15.33 -6.60
C ALA A 166 6.06 15.00 -6.23
N TYR A 167 5.50 13.93 -6.78
CA TYR A 167 4.14 13.51 -6.45
C TYR A 167 4.05 12.67 -5.17
N SER A 168 5.09 11.88 -4.86
CA SER A 168 5.07 11.01 -3.67
C SER A 168 4.94 11.78 -2.37
N TRP A 169 5.49 13.00 -2.30
CA TRP A 169 5.50 13.82 -1.09
C TRP A 169 4.44 14.91 -1.07
N SER A 170 4.03 15.46 -2.23
CA SER A 170 3.20 16.68 -2.29
C SER A 170 1.83 16.56 -1.61
N SER A 171 1.30 15.34 -1.52
CA SER A 171 0.00 15.03 -0.89
C SER A 171 0.13 14.37 0.49
N MET A 172 1.35 14.30 1.03
CA MET A 172 1.64 13.69 2.33
C MET A 172 1.64 14.73 3.45
N PRO A 173 1.09 14.38 4.63
CA PRO A 173 1.14 15.26 5.79
C PRO A 173 2.54 15.30 6.37
N ARG A 174 3.00 16.50 6.74
CA ARG A 174 4.24 16.70 7.51
C ARG A 174 4.01 16.41 8.99
N HIS A 175 5.07 16.04 9.71
CA HIS A 175 5.03 15.77 11.16
C HIS A 175 4.04 14.66 11.59
N SER A 176 3.62 13.83 10.64
CA SER A 176 2.75 12.68 10.88
C SER A 176 3.56 11.44 11.26
N VAL A 177 2.91 10.48 11.91
CA VAL A 177 3.36 9.09 11.80
C VAL A 177 3.19 8.65 10.35
N ILE A 178 4.22 8.09 9.74
CA ILE A 178 4.17 7.56 8.37
C ILE A 178 4.62 6.10 8.36
N ALA A 179 4.19 5.34 7.35
CA ALA A 179 4.69 3.99 7.11
C ALA A 179 5.58 3.98 5.88
N ILE A 180 6.70 3.26 5.97
CA ILE A 180 7.62 3.01 4.86
C ILE A 180 7.95 1.54 4.88
N ASN A 181 7.94 0.88 3.73
CA ASN A 181 8.37 -0.51 3.62
C ASN A 181 9.69 -0.66 2.84
N CYS A 182 10.38 -1.75 3.11
CA CYS A 182 11.57 -2.21 2.41
C CYS A 182 11.37 -3.69 2.06
N LYS A 183 10.75 -3.93 0.90
CA LYS A 183 10.47 -5.28 0.39
C LYS A 183 11.04 -5.44 -1.01
N GLY A 184 11.75 -6.55 -1.23
CA GLY A 184 12.23 -6.93 -2.57
C GLY A 184 13.45 -6.16 -3.08
N ILE A 185 14.02 -5.22 -2.33
CA ILE A 185 15.09 -4.34 -2.82
C ILE A 185 16.52 -4.88 -2.60
N LEU A 186 16.72 -5.85 -1.71
CA LEU A 186 18.07 -6.27 -1.27
C LEU A 186 18.89 -7.00 -2.34
N LYS A 187 18.27 -7.46 -3.42
CA LYS A 187 18.97 -8.26 -4.45
C LYS A 187 19.79 -7.40 -5.40
N HIS A 188 19.55 -6.09 -5.46
CA HIS A 188 20.13 -5.21 -6.46
C HIS A 188 20.61 -3.91 -5.82
N ASP A 189 21.89 -3.60 -6.00
CA ASP A 189 22.52 -2.40 -5.40
C ASP A 189 21.85 -1.11 -5.85
N LEU A 190 21.42 -1.03 -7.11
CA LEU A 190 20.66 0.11 -7.61
C LEU A 190 19.31 0.28 -6.88
N SER A 191 18.60 -0.82 -6.60
CA SER A 191 17.34 -0.77 -5.85
C SER A 191 17.55 -0.32 -4.41
N GLN A 192 18.64 -0.79 -3.78
CA GLN A 192 19.02 -0.35 -2.44
C GLN A 192 19.36 1.14 -2.41
N TYR A 193 20.14 1.60 -3.38
CA TYR A 193 20.50 3.01 -3.54
C TYR A 193 19.27 3.89 -3.74
N LEU A 194 18.40 3.57 -4.71
CA LEU A 194 17.19 4.35 -5.01
C LEU A 194 16.22 4.37 -3.84
N TRP A 195 16.09 3.25 -3.13
CA TRP A 195 15.31 3.19 -1.92
C TRP A 195 15.88 4.14 -0.87
N TYR A 196 17.19 4.06 -0.58
CA TYR A 196 17.83 4.90 0.43
C TYR A 196 17.69 6.39 0.11
N ARG A 197 17.93 6.79 -1.15
CA ARG A 197 17.76 8.19 -1.58
C ARG A 197 16.34 8.70 -1.40
N GLY A 198 15.33 7.88 -1.72
CA GLY A 198 13.94 8.28 -1.49
C GLY A 198 13.55 8.30 -0.02
N TYR A 199 14.16 7.44 0.81
CA TYR A 199 13.98 7.48 2.26
C TYR A 199 14.54 8.78 2.85
N GLU A 200 15.78 9.16 2.50
CA GLU A 200 16.39 10.41 2.94
C GLU A 200 15.52 11.62 2.55
N GLU A 201 15.09 11.68 1.29
CA GLU A 201 14.26 12.76 0.78
C GLU A 201 12.90 12.81 1.49
N ALA A 202 12.26 11.66 1.72
CA ALA A 202 10.98 11.58 2.42
C ALA A 202 11.10 12.04 3.88
N VAL A 203 12.13 11.60 4.61
CA VAL A 203 12.35 12.02 6.01
C VAL A 203 12.66 13.51 6.09
N CYS A 204 13.53 14.03 5.22
CA CYS A 204 13.88 15.44 5.16
C CYS A 204 12.66 16.32 4.83
N THR A 205 11.87 15.91 3.85
CA THR A 205 10.70 16.68 3.36
C THR A 205 9.54 16.63 4.34
N LEU A 206 9.17 15.43 4.79
CA LEU A 206 7.96 15.21 5.60
C LEU A 206 8.20 15.42 7.10
N GLN A 207 9.45 15.32 7.56
CA GLN A 207 9.83 15.49 8.97
C GLN A 207 8.91 14.68 9.89
N PRO A 208 8.78 13.36 9.67
CA PRO A 208 7.80 12.53 10.36
C PRO A 208 8.07 12.51 11.86
N SER A 209 7.00 12.44 12.66
CA SER A 209 7.12 12.25 14.11
C SER A 209 7.48 10.82 14.49
N LEU A 210 7.14 9.86 13.62
CA LEU A 210 7.50 8.45 13.75
C LEU A 210 7.42 7.77 12.37
N VAL A 211 8.35 6.87 12.09
CA VAL A 211 8.37 6.01 10.91
C VAL A 211 8.06 4.58 11.32
N VAL A 212 6.92 4.06 10.87
CA VAL A 212 6.55 2.65 10.93
C VAL A 212 7.30 1.93 9.81
N ARG A 213 8.44 1.33 10.15
CA ARG A 213 9.33 0.66 9.18
C ARG A 213 9.00 -0.82 9.09
N PHE A 214 8.55 -1.25 7.90
CA PHE A 214 8.33 -2.67 7.62
C PHE A 214 9.41 -3.25 6.71
N GLY A 215 9.82 -4.49 6.97
CA GLY A 215 10.73 -5.24 6.11
C GLY A 215 12.18 -5.25 6.62
N THR A 216 13.13 -5.52 5.72
CA THR A 216 14.54 -5.57 6.15
C THR A 216 15.05 -4.17 6.45
N LYS A 217 15.75 -4.03 7.59
CA LYS A 217 16.41 -2.79 7.97
C LYS A 217 17.61 -2.52 7.05
N MET A 218 17.62 -1.36 6.44
CA MET A 218 18.71 -0.85 5.61
C MET A 218 19.73 -0.08 6.47
N PRO A 219 21.03 -0.13 6.13
CA PRO A 219 22.02 0.75 6.73
C PRO A 219 21.67 2.23 6.49
N GLY A 220 21.94 3.09 7.48
CA GLY A 220 21.75 4.53 7.37
C GLY A 220 20.31 5.03 7.65
N GLU A 221 19.36 4.13 7.93
CA GLU A 221 18.04 4.55 8.40
C GLU A 221 18.12 5.22 9.78
N ASP A 222 17.30 6.25 10.00
CA ASP A 222 17.20 6.93 11.29
C ASP A 222 16.39 6.07 12.28
N ALA A 223 17.13 5.33 13.11
CA ALA A 223 16.54 4.48 14.13
C ALA A 223 15.92 5.25 15.29
N SER A 224 16.25 6.54 15.48
CA SER A 224 15.73 7.35 16.59
C SER A 224 14.26 7.72 16.41
N ILE A 225 13.81 7.79 15.15
CA ILE A 225 12.42 8.07 14.76
C ILE A 225 11.70 6.86 14.19
N SER A 226 12.26 5.65 14.27
CA SER A 226 11.71 4.46 13.60
C SER A 226 11.33 3.35 14.57
N ILE A 227 10.15 2.75 14.37
CA ILE A 227 9.78 1.44 14.93
C ILE A 227 9.80 0.38 13.84
N TYR A 228 10.44 -0.75 14.12
CA TYR A 228 10.72 -1.79 13.11
C TYR A 228 9.78 -2.99 13.26
N PHE A 229 9.19 -3.37 12.14
CA PHE A 229 8.37 -4.56 11.98
C PHE A 229 8.95 -5.43 10.88
N GLU A 230 8.89 -6.73 11.11
CA GLU A 230 9.37 -7.72 10.15
C GLU A 230 8.23 -8.63 9.72
N ASN A 231 8.40 -9.24 8.55
CA ASN A 231 7.51 -10.30 8.14
C ASN A 231 7.90 -11.59 8.87
N GLU A 232 7.08 -12.00 9.85
CA GLU A 232 7.32 -13.22 10.63
C GLU A 232 7.50 -14.46 9.74
N ARG A 233 6.81 -14.54 8.59
CA ARG A 233 6.99 -15.66 7.65
C ARG A 233 8.38 -15.68 7.00
N LEU A 234 8.98 -14.52 6.76
CA LEU A 234 10.35 -14.44 6.26
C LEU A 234 11.37 -14.77 7.37
N LYS A 235 11.07 -14.50 8.65
CA LYS A 235 11.89 -14.97 9.77
C LYS A 235 11.96 -16.49 9.80
N PHE A 236 10.82 -17.18 9.68
CA PHE A 236 10.77 -18.65 9.66
C PHE A 236 11.46 -19.29 8.45
N MET A 237 11.54 -18.59 7.32
CA MET A 237 12.29 -19.06 6.14
C MET A 237 13.80 -18.80 6.21
N ARG A 238 14.22 -17.71 6.88
CA ARG A 238 15.65 -17.38 7.06
C ARG A 238 16.32 -18.21 8.16
N TYR A 239 15.58 -18.54 9.22
CA TYR A 239 16.07 -19.30 10.37
C TYR A 239 15.44 -20.70 10.42
N GLY A 240 15.38 -21.39 9.27
CA GLY A 240 14.65 -22.65 9.13
C GLY A 240 14.80 -23.62 10.31
N ARG A 241 13.66 -23.92 10.95
CA ARG A 241 13.40 -24.90 12.03
C ARG A 241 14.29 -24.81 13.27
#